data_AF-A0AB35FUE8-F1
#
_entry.id   AF-A0AB35FUE8-F1
#
_cell.length_a   1.000
_cell.length_b   1.000
_cell.length_c   1.000
_cell.angle_alpha   90.00
_cell.angle_beta   90.00
_cell.angle_gamma   90.00
#
_symmetry.space_group_name_H-M   'P 1'
#
loop_
_entity.id
_entity.type
_entity.pdbx_description
1 polymer ?
#
loop_
_entity_poly.entity_id
_entity_poly.type
_entity_poly.pdbx_seq_one_letter_code
_entity_poly.pdbx_strand_id
1 'polypeptide(L)'
;MTYTTIKSELKAFANKKVDYMRSYIELQEKLKQQVAEDMKGSKQAQIELAGLRNEGETYSQKTYDKIIANIEQERTKQLQALEEKKNSVTADDVAELMLLESTKDISWEEFEQYLEKYKNKPLAIKKLGEIAESHTDLTFFDYEKYNNKDRIEKLAEFLKKQAKTYHNEFLINGDNMLLATAELSLELYETAIERYFEENGF
;
A
#
# COMPACT_ATOMS: atom_id res chain seq x y z
N MET A 1 3.46 2.27 15.66
CA MET A 1 2.33 2.01 14.73
C MET A 1 2.49 0.60 14.18
N THR A 2 1.52 0.06 13.43
CA THR A 2 1.67 -1.20 12.68
C THR A 2 1.03 -1.04 11.30
N TYR A 3 1.36 -1.93 10.36
CA TYR A 3 0.72 -1.92 9.03
C TYR A 3 -0.80 -2.14 9.10
N THR A 4 -1.30 -2.91 10.07
CA THR A 4 -2.74 -3.05 10.33
C THR A 4 -3.40 -1.72 10.70
N THR A 5 -2.74 -0.89 11.50
CA THR A 5 -3.24 0.46 11.81
C THR A 5 -3.24 1.34 10.57
N ILE A 6 -2.18 1.28 9.75
CA ILE A 6 -2.07 2.06 8.50
C ILE A 6 -3.17 1.67 7.52
N LYS A 7 -3.50 0.38 7.40
CA LYS A 7 -4.65 -0.11 6.61
C LYS A 7 -5.95 0.60 7.03
N SER A 8 -6.24 0.64 8.32
CA SER A 8 -7.44 1.31 8.83
C SER A 8 -7.41 2.82 8.59
N GLU A 9 -6.25 3.47 8.72
CA GLU A 9 -6.09 4.91 8.41
C GLU A 9 -6.33 5.21 6.93
N LEU A 10 -5.87 4.35 6.02
CA LEU A 10 -6.13 4.47 4.58
C LEU A 10 -7.62 4.35 4.26
N LYS A 11 -8.31 3.37 4.85
CA LYS A 11 -9.77 3.23 4.69
C LYS A 11 -10.51 4.48 5.19
N ALA A 12 -10.16 4.98 6.37
CA ALA A 12 -10.76 6.19 6.91
C ALA A 12 -10.48 7.41 6.02
N PHE A 13 -9.26 7.51 5.48
CA PHE A 13 -8.87 8.60 4.59
C PHE A 13 -9.70 8.61 3.29
N ALA A 14 -9.81 7.45 2.63
CA ALA A 14 -10.58 7.32 1.40
C ALA A 14 -12.06 7.64 1.60
N ASN A 15 -12.69 7.10 2.65
CA ASN A 15 -14.08 7.38 2.99
C ASN A 15 -14.31 8.88 3.25
N LYS A 16 -13.42 9.51 4.04
CA LYS A 16 -13.57 10.93 4.36
C LYS A 16 -13.40 11.82 3.13
N LYS A 17 -12.56 11.42 2.17
CA LYS A 17 -12.43 12.11 0.87
C LYS A 17 -13.72 12.03 0.05
N VAL A 18 -14.34 10.86 -0.03
CA VAL A 18 -15.64 10.68 -0.69
C VAL A 18 -16.73 11.51 -0.01
N ASP A 19 -16.75 11.57 1.33
CA ASP A 19 -17.70 12.42 2.06
C ASP A 19 -17.55 13.90 1.71
N TYR A 20 -16.31 14.40 1.55
CA TYR A 20 -16.08 15.77 1.09
C TYR A 20 -16.54 15.99 -0.35
N MET A 21 -16.33 15.02 -1.25
CA MET A 21 -16.83 15.10 -2.63
C MET A 21 -18.36 15.19 -2.66
N ARG A 22 -19.05 14.32 -1.91
CA ARG A 22 -20.51 14.32 -1.79
C ARG A 22 -21.03 15.63 -1.19
N SER A 23 -20.44 16.07 -0.08
CA SER A 23 -20.82 17.33 0.58
C SER A 23 -20.64 18.54 -0.33
N TYR A 24 -19.59 18.53 -1.17
CA TYR A 24 -19.33 19.60 -2.12
C TYR A 24 -20.39 19.67 -3.22
N ILE A 25 -20.79 18.53 -3.77
CA ILE A 25 -21.87 18.43 -4.77
C ILE A 25 -23.19 18.92 -4.18
N GLU A 26 -23.58 18.41 -3.00
CA GLU A 26 -24.81 18.80 -2.32
C GLU A 26 -24.84 20.32 -2.04
N LEU A 27 -23.72 20.87 -1.56
CA LEU A 27 -23.59 22.30 -1.32
C LEU A 27 -23.66 23.11 -2.62
N GLN A 28 -23.00 22.64 -3.69
CA GLN A 28 -23.04 23.29 -5.00
C GLN A 28 -24.47 23.38 -5.54
N GLU A 29 -25.24 22.29 -5.47
CA GLU A 29 -26.64 22.26 -5.91
C GLU A 29 -27.53 23.18 -5.09
N LYS A 30 -27.41 23.12 -3.75
CA LYS A 30 -28.13 24.00 -2.84
C LYS A 30 -27.83 25.48 -3.12
N LEU A 31 -26.56 25.84 -3.27
CA LEU A 31 -26.15 27.21 -3.53
C LEU A 31 -26.62 27.69 -4.91
N LYS A 32 -26.62 26.82 -5.92
CA LYS A 32 -27.16 27.12 -7.25
C LYS A 32 -28.64 27.47 -7.20
N GLN A 33 -29.44 26.73 -6.42
CA GLN A 33 -30.86 27.03 -6.20
C GLN A 33 -31.03 28.38 -5.49
N GLN A 34 -30.30 28.62 -4.40
CA GLN A 34 -30.37 29.89 -3.66
C GLN A 34 -30.01 31.12 -4.49
N VAL A 35 -29.07 30.96 -5.43
CA VAL A 35 -28.70 32.03 -6.38
C VAL A 35 -29.80 32.23 -7.43
N ALA A 36 -30.41 31.16 -7.94
CA ALA A 36 -31.49 31.25 -8.92
C ALA A 36 -32.77 31.88 -8.34
N GLU A 37 -33.00 31.74 -7.03
CA GLU A 37 -34.13 32.29 -6.30
C GLU A 37 -33.84 33.66 -5.67
N ASP A 38 -32.73 34.32 -6.06
CA ASP A 38 -32.26 35.62 -5.53
C ASP A 38 -32.07 35.68 -4.00
N MET A 39 -32.08 34.54 -3.32
CA MET A 39 -31.87 34.44 -1.87
C MET A 39 -30.40 34.58 -1.46
N LYS A 40 -29.46 34.39 -2.40
CA LYS A 40 -28.02 34.53 -2.15
C LYS A 40 -27.29 35.11 -3.35
N GLY A 41 -26.36 36.02 -3.09
CA GLY A 41 -25.48 36.57 -4.13
C GLY A 41 -24.48 35.55 -4.65
N SER A 42 -24.24 35.53 -5.97
CA SER A 42 -23.33 34.59 -6.64
C SER A 42 -21.92 34.56 -6.05
N LYS A 43 -21.37 35.73 -5.70
CA LYS A 43 -20.04 35.83 -5.06
C LYS A 43 -20.02 35.18 -3.67
N GLN A 44 -21.08 35.34 -2.88
CA GLN A 44 -21.18 34.73 -1.56
C GLN A 44 -21.27 33.20 -1.66
N ALA A 45 -22.05 32.70 -2.62
CA ALA A 45 -22.13 31.27 -2.92
C ALA A 45 -20.76 30.69 -3.32
N GLN A 46 -19.99 31.39 -4.18
CA GLN A 46 -18.65 30.95 -4.56
C GLN A 46 -17.67 30.89 -3.38
N ILE A 47 -17.73 31.87 -2.46
CA ILE A 47 -16.88 31.90 -1.26
C ILE A 47 -17.19 30.69 -0.35
N GLU A 48 -18.46 30.41 -0.12
CA GLU A 48 -18.88 29.29 0.73
C GLU A 48 -18.46 27.94 0.14
N LEU A 49 -18.66 27.77 -1.17
CA LEU A 49 -18.25 26.56 -1.88
C LEU A 49 -16.72 26.38 -1.89
N ALA A 50 -15.96 27.47 -2.09
CA ALA A 50 -14.50 27.45 -2.00
C ALA A 50 -14.01 27.14 -0.58
N GLY A 51 -14.74 27.59 0.45
CA GLY A 51 -14.45 27.28 1.85
C GLY A 51 -14.45 25.77 2.12
N LEU A 52 -15.51 25.07 1.70
CA LEU A 52 -15.61 23.61 1.85
C LEU A 52 -14.51 22.87 1.09
N ARG A 53 -14.21 23.30 -0.15
CA ARG A 53 -13.12 22.72 -0.93
C ARG A 53 -11.77 22.88 -0.23
N ASN A 54 -11.46 24.08 0.24
CA ASN A 54 -10.19 24.36 0.93
C ASN A 54 -10.06 23.55 2.22
N GLU A 55 -11.15 23.36 2.97
CA GLU A 55 -11.16 22.51 4.16
C GLU A 55 -10.81 21.06 3.81
N GLY A 56 -11.48 20.51 2.81
CA GLY A 56 -11.24 19.13 2.36
C GLY A 56 -9.87 18.93 1.72
N GLU A 57 -9.35 19.89 0.96
CA GLU A 57 -7.97 19.87 0.42
C GLU A 57 -6.92 19.95 1.54
N THR A 58 -7.14 20.80 2.55
CA THR A 58 -6.27 20.90 3.74
C THR A 58 -6.25 19.59 4.52
N TYR A 59 -7.43 18.99 4.75
CA TYR A 59 -7.55 17.66 5.34
C TYR A 59 -6.81 16.61 4.50
N SER A 60 -6.99 16.65 3.18
CA SER A 60 -6.38 15.72 2.23
C SER A 60 -4.86 15.73 2.29
N GLN A 61 -4.27 16.93 2.27
CA GLN A 61 -2.82 17.10 2.36
C GLN A 61 -2.29 16.63 3.71
N LYS A 62 -2.86 17.12 4.81
CA LYS A 62 -2.40 16.79 6.16
C LYS A 62 -2.48 15.29 6.45
N THR A 63 -3.56 14.65 6.04
CA THR A 63 -3.77 13.21 6.27
C THR A 63 -2.85 12.37 5.40
N TYR A 64 -2.67 12.75 4.13
CA TYR A 64 -1.73 12.10 3.22
C TYR A 64 -0.29 12.15 3.79
N ASP A 65 0.19 13.33 4.16
CA ASP A 65 1.55 13.50 4.70
C ASP A 65 1.77 12.66 5.97
N LYS A 66 0.76 12.62 6.85
CA LYS A 66 0.77 11.78 8.05
C LYS A 66 0.88 10.29 7.69
N ILE A 67 0.06 9.80 6.76
CA ILE A 67 0.05 8.39 6.36
C ILE A 67 1.40 8.00 5.73
N ILE A 68 1.96 8.85 4.86
CA ILE A 68 3.27 8.60 4.26
C ILE A 68 4.37 8.52 5.33
N ALA A 69 4.38 9.45 6.29
CA ALA A 69 5.32 9.42 7.41
C ALA A 69 5.17 8.15 8.27
N ASN A 70 3.93 7.75 8.56
CA ASN A 70 3.64 6.52 9.32
C ASN A 70 4.14 5.27 8.58
N ILE A 71 3.95 5.20 7.26
CA ILE A 71 4.45 4.10 6.42
C ILE A 71 5.98 4.02 6.46
N GLU A 72 6.68 5.15 6.29
CA GLU A 72 8.15 5.17 6.33
C GLU A 72 8.70 4.82 7.71
N GLN A 73 8.04 5.29 8.77
CA GLN A 73 8.43 4.96 10.14
C GLN A 73 8.30 3.46 10.39
N GLU A 74 7.17 2.85 10.01
CA GLU A 74 6.96 1.41 10.22
C GLU A 74 7.91 0.57 9.35
N ARG A 75 8.11 0.96 8.08
CA ARG A 75 9.10 0.34 7.19
C ARG A 75 10.48 0.35 7.82
N THR A 76 10.95 1.51 8.27
CA THR A 76 12.28 1.67 8.89
C THR A 76 12.41 0.79 10.13
N LYS A 77 11.39 0.79 11.00
CA LYS A 77 11.36 -0.05 12.21
C LYS A 77 11.45 -1.54 11.87
N GLN A 78 10.71 -2.02 10.87
CA GLN A 78 10.75 -3.44 10.50
C GLN A 78 12.07 -3.83 9.83
N LEU A 79 12.65 -2.95 9.00
CA LEU A 79 13.97 -3.17 8.42
C LEU A 79 15.08 -3.21 9.48
N GLN A 80 15.05 -2.32 10.48
CA GLN A 80 15.98 -2.36 11.62
C GLN A 80 15.84 -3.65 12.43
N ALA A 81 14.62 -4.07 12.74
CA ALA A 81 14.36 -5.31 13.44
C ALA A 81 14.80 -6.56 12.64
N LEU A 82 14.84 -6.47 11.30
CA LEU A 82 15.48 -7.48 10.47
C LEU A 82 17.01 -7.42 10.64
N GLU A 83 17.66 -6.28 10.50
CA GLU A 83 19.12 -6.16 10.61
C GLU A 83 19.68 -6.72 11.92
N GLU A 84 18.98 -6.49 13.04
CA GLU A 84 19.32 -7.02 14.37
C GLU A 84 19.31 -8.56 14.43
N LYS A 85 18.54 -9.23 13.56
CA LYS A 85 18.41 -10.71 13.52
C LYS A 85 19.54 -11.42 12.76
N LYS A 86 20.69 -10.76 12.52
CA LYS A 86 21.85 -11.28 11.77
C LYS A 86 21.49 -11.73 10.35
N ASN A 87 21.10 -10.77 9.52
CA ASN A 87 20.80 -10.98 8.10
C ASN A 87 22.02 -11.26 7.21
N SER A 88 23.22 -11.30 7.78
CA SER A 88 24.45 -11.59 7.03
C SER A 88 24.57 -13.08 6.74
N VAL A 89 24.96 -13.40 5.51
CA VAL A 89 25.34 -14.77 5.11
C VAL A 89 26.69 -15.11 5.75
N THR A 90 26.75 -16.23 6.47
CA THR A 90 27.97 -16.77 7.11
C THR A 90 28.68 -17.74 6.17
N ALA A 91 29.91 -18.14 6.50
CA ALA A 91 30.62 -19.17 5.75
C ALA A 91 29.86 -20.51 5.73
N ASP A 92 29.21 -20.86 6.84
CA ASP A 92 28.39 -22.08 6.94
C ASP A 92 27.18 -22.00 6.00
N ASP A 93 26.52 -20.83 5.93
CA ASP A 93 25.41 -20.63 4.99
C ASP A 93 25.88 -20.78 3.54
N VAL A 94 27.05 -20.25 3.19
CA VAL A 94 27.62 -20.40 1.84
C VAL A 94 27.90 -21.87 1.53
N ALA A 95 28.54 -22.59 2.45
CA ALA A 95 28.85 -24.00 2.27
C ALA A 95 27.58 -24.85 2.07
N GLU A 96 26.53 -24.56 2.85
CA GLU A 96 25.24 -25.23 2.73
C GLU A 96 24.56 -24.94 1.39
N LEU A 97 24.54 -23.69 0.93
CA LEU A 97 23.97 -23.32 -0.38
C LEU A 97 24.76 -23.91 -1.56
N MET A 98 26.09 -24.01 -1.45
CA MET A 98 26.91 -24.67 -2.47
C MET A 98 26.64 -26.17 -2.54
N LEU A 99 26.42 -26.82 -1.40
CA LEU A 99 26.04 -28.23 -1.36
C LEU A 99 24.66 -28.43 -2.00
N LEU A 100 23.72 -27.54 -1.70
CA LEU A 100 22.40 -27.50 -2.31
C LEU A 100 22.48 -27.38 -3.84
N GLU A 101 23.26 -26.44 -4.35
CA GLU A 101 23.50 -26.23 -5.79
C GLU A 101 24.07 -27.48 -6.50
N SER A 102 24.85 -28.29 -5.78
CA SER A 102 25.42 -29.54 -6.31
C SER A 102 24.49 -30.75 -6.19
N THR A 103 23.37 -30.62 -5.48
CA THR A 103 22.42 -31.70 -5.23
C THR A 103 21.52 -31.88 -6.44
N LYS A 104 21.49 -33.06 -7.06
CA LYS A 104 20.73 -33.30 -8.29
C LYS A 104 19.21 -33.31 -8.09
N ASP A 105 18.78 -33.99 -7.04
CA ASP A 105 17.37 -34.23 -6.76
C ASP A 105 17.02 -33.53 -5.44
N ILE A 106 16.26 -32.45 -5.53
CA ILE A 106 15.69 -31.78 -4.36
C ILE A 106 14.18 -31.70 -4.54
N SER A 107 13.46 -32.15 -3.52
CA SER A 107 12.00 -32.03 -3.52
C SER A 107 11.56 -30.59 -3.27
N TRP A 108 10.32 -30.31 -3.62
CA TRP A 108 9.70 -29.02 -3.38
C TRP A 108 9.65 -28.69 -1.88
N GLU A 109 9.23 -29.65 -1.06
CA GLU A 109 9.10 -29.49 0.39
C GLU A 109 10.45 -29.23 1.06
N GLU A 110 11.52 -29.84 0.56
CA GLU A 110 12.88 -29.58 1.04
C GLU A 110 13.34 -28.18 0.63
N PHE A 111 13.08 -27.77 -0.61
CA PHE A 111 13.47 -26.45 -1.09
C PHE A 111 12.77 -25.30 -0.34
N GLU A 112 11.48 -25.48 -0.01
CA GLU A 112 10.72 -24.51 0.79
C GLU A 112 11.31 -24.34 2.19
N GLN A 113 11.82 -25.41 2.81
CA GLN A 113 12.49 -25.31 4.12
C GLN A 113 13.73 -24.42 4.06
N TYR A 114 14.49 -24.46 2.96
CA TYR A 114 15.63 -23.56 2.76
C TYR A 114 15.18 -22.11 2.61
N LEU A 115 14.12 -21.85 1.85
CA LEU A 115 13.55 -20.50 1.71
C LEU A 115 13.08 -19.95 3.06
N GLU A 116 12.39 -20.76 3.87
CA GLU A 116 11.96 -20.37 5.21
C GLU A 116 13.12 -20.13 6.18
N LYS A 117 14.15 -20.98 6.13
CA LYS A 117 15.38 -20.80 6.92
C LYS A 117 16.08 -19.49 6.58
N TYR A 118 16.14 -19.15 5.29
CA TYR A 118 16.91 -18.02 4.79
C TYR A 118 16.08 -16.74 4.54
N LYS A 119 14.80 -16.69 4.90
CA LYS A 119 13.89 -15.54 4.64
C LYS A 119 14.36 -14.17 5.10
N ASN A 120 15.25 -14.12 6.09
CA ASN A 120 15.83 -12.88 6.61
C ASN A 120 17.21 -12.55 5.99
N LYS A 121 17.75 -13.39 5.11
CA LYS A 121 19.05 -13.21 4.46
C LYS A 121 18.82 -13.00 2.95
N PRO A 122 18.61 -11.75 2.48
CA PRO A 122 18.28 -11.45 1.08
C PRO A 122 19.25 -12.07 0.06
N LEU A 123 20.55 -12.09 0.38
CA LEU A 123 21.56 -12.69 -0.49
C LEU A 123 21.42 -14.21 -0.60
N ALA A 124 21.03 -14.89 0.48
CA ALA A 124 20.78 -16.33 0.46
C ALA A 124 19.50 -16.65 -0.32
N ILE A 125 18.42 -15.87 -0.16
CA ILE A 125 17.21 -16.01 -0.98
C ILE A 125 17.52 -15.82 -2.47
N LYS A 126 18.32 -14.81 -2.82
CA LYS A 126 18.75 -14.60 -4.20
C LYS A 126 19.51 -15.82 -4.75
N LYS A 127 20.46 -16.36 -3.99
CA LYS A 127 21.21 -17.56 -4.41
C LYS A 127 20.29 -18.79 -4.54
N LEU A 128 19.28 -18.94 -3.67
CA LEU A 128 18.27 -19.98 -3.84
C LEU A 128 17.49 -19.81 -5.14
N GLY A 129 17.10 -18.58 -5.50
CA GLY A 129 16.49 -18.32 -6.82
C GLY A 129 17.36 -18.80 -7.98
N GLU A 130 18.67 -18.51 -7.95
CA GLU A 130 19.63 -18.98 -8.96
C GLU A 130 19.74 -20.52 -8.99
N ILE A 131 19.73 -21.18 -7.83
CA ILE A 131 19.74 -22.64 -7.75
C ILE A 131 18.46 -23.19 -8.39
N ALA A 132 17.29 -22.63 -8.05
CA ALA A 132 16.02 -23.11 -8.58
C ALA A 132 15.91 -23.00 -10.12
N GLU A 133 16.52 -21.98 -10.74
CA GLU A 133 16.59 -21.86 -12.21
C GLU A 133 17.32 -23.05 -12.87
N SER A 134 18.25 -23.69 -12.15
CA SER A 134 18.96 -24.88 -12.63
C SER A 134 18.19 -26.20 -12.42
N HIS A 135 17.07 -26.16 -11.69
CA HIS A 135 16.20 -27.30 -11.40
C HIS A 135 14.84 -27.14 -12.08
N THR A 136 14.56 -27.98 -13.09
CA THR A 136 13.38 -27.86 -13.94
C THR A 136 12.07 -27.89 -13.14
N ASP A 137 12.02 -28.70 -12.07
CA ASP A 137 10.86 -28.87 -11.20
C ASP A 137 10.60 -27.69 -10.25
N LEU A 138 11.55 -26.75 -10.12
CA LEU A 138 11.44 -25.59 -9.22
C LEU A 138 11.11 -24.28 -9.95
N THR A 139 11.26 -24.23 -11.27
CA THR A 139 11.20 -23.02 -12.11
C THR A 139 9.94 -22.13 -12.00
N PHE A 140 8.83 -22.64 -11.47
CA PHE A 140 7.55 -21.91 -11.39
C PHE A 140 7.32 -21.16 -10.06
N PHE A 141 8.30 -21.14 -9.16
CA PHE A 141 8.09 -20.67 -7.81
C PHE A 141 8.46 -19.18 -7.65
N ASP A 142 7.65 -18.43 -6.90
CA ASP A 142 7.91 -17.02 -6.60
C ASP A 142 8.73 -16.90 -5.30
N TYR A 143 10.02 -17.22 -5.41
CA TYR A 143 10.93 -17.26 -4.25
C TYR A 143 11.15 -15.88 -3.63
N GLU A 144 10.95 -14.80 -4.39
CA GLU A 144 11.04 -13.43 -3.88
C GLU A 144 10.04 -13.18 -2.76
N LYS A 145 8.92 -13.92 -2.71
CA LYS A 145 7.95 -13.88 -1.60
C LYS A 145 8.53 -14.31 -0.26
N TYR A 146 9.67 -14.99 -0.22
CA TYR A 146 10.33 -15.37 1.03
C TYR A 146 11.33 -14.33 1.50
N ASN A 147 11.72 -13.36 0.66
CA ASN A 147 12.62 -12.30 1.09
C ASN A 147 11.86 -11.26 1.93
N ASN A 148 12.00 -11.34 3.25
CA ASN A 148 11.33 -10.43 4.18
C ASN A 148 11.69 -8.96 3.96
N LYS A 149 12.92 -8.66 3.53
CA LYS A 149 13.30 -7.28 3.20
C LYS A 149 12.46 -6.77 2.03
N ASP A 150 12.40 -7.53 0.95
CA ASP A 150 11.65 -7.12 -0.26
C ASP A 150 10.15 -7.06 0.01
N ARG A 151 9.60 -7.98 0.82
CA ARG A 151 8.19 -7.93 1.24
C ARG A 151 7.85 -6.62 1.95
N ILE A 152 8.69 -6.19 2.90
CA ILE A 152 8.48 -4.94 3.65
C ILE A 152 8.55 -3.74 2.71
N GLU A 153 9.53 -3.71 1.81
CA GLU A 153 9.69 -2.65 0.81
C GLU A 153 8.47 -2.57 -0.12
N LYS A 154 8.10 -3.69 -0.74
CA LYS A 154 6.95 -3.78 -1.65
C LYS A 154 5.64 -3.41 -0.94
N LEU A 155 5.43 -3.83 0.31
CA LEU A 155 4.26 -3.44 1.10
C LEU A 155 4.22 -1.93 1.33
N ALA A 156 5.35 -1.34 1.73
CA ALA A 156 5.42 0.11 1.95
C ALA A 156 5.13 0.88 0.66
N GLU A 157 5.68 0.45 -0.48
CA GLU A 157 5.41 1.04 -1.79
C GLU A 157 3.94 0.91 -2.20
N PHE A 158 3.36 -0.28 -2.02
CA PHE A 158 1.95 -0.53 -2.30
C PHE A 158 1.05 0.41 -1.49
N LEU A 159 1.27 0.51 -0.16
CA LEU A 159 0.48 1.39 0.71
C LEU A 159 0.63 2.88 0.34
N LYS A 160 1.84 3.32 -0.02
CA LYS A 160 2.08 4.70 -0.50
C LYS A 160 1.32 4.98 -1.80
N LYS A 161 1.29 4.00 -2.71
CA LYS A 161 0.53 4.11 -3.97
C LYS A 161 -0.96 4.26 -3.70
N GLN A 162 -1.52 3.49 -2.76
CA GLN A 162 -2.93 3.65 -2.35
C GLN A 162 -3.18 5.05 -1.76
N ALA A 163 -2.36 5.50 -0.81
CA ALA A 163 -2.47 6.83 -0.23
C ALA A 163 -2.45 7.95 -1.29
N LYS A 164 -1.52 7.84 -2.25
CA LYS A 164 -1.35 8.80 -3.34
C LYS A 164 -2.55 8.81 -4.29
N THR A 165 -3.09 7.64 -4.58
CA THR A 165 -4.29 7.47 -5.43
C THR A 165 -5.46 8.22 -4.81
N TYR A 166 -5.78 7.97 -3.54
CA TYR A 166 -6.86 8.69 -2.84
C TYR A 166 -6.62 10.19 -2.77
N HIS A 167 -5.38 10.62 -2.52
CA HIS A 167 -5.06 12.04 -2.44
C HIS A 167 -5.27 12.76 -3.78
N ASN A 168 -4.79 12.17 -4.88
CA ASN A 168 -4.76 12.80 -6.20
C ASN A 168 -6.02 12.59 -7.04
N GLU A 169 -6.72 11.46 -6.89
CA GLU A 169 -7.83 11.09 -7.78
C GLU A 169 -9.19 11.45 -7.18
N PHE A 170 -9.33 11.48 -5.84
CA PHE A 170 -10.61 11.79 -5.20
C PHE A 170 -10.72 13.31 -5.03
N LEU A 171 -10.94 14.01 -6.16
CA LEU A 171 -10.93 15.47 -6.22
C LEU A 171 -12.26 16.07 -5.77
N ILE A 172 -12.17 17.12 -4.95
CA ILE A 172 -13.33 17.86 -4.44
C ILE A 172 -13.64 19.00 -5.42
N ASN A 173 -14.30 18.68 -6.52
CA ASN A 173 -14.50 19.60 -7.65
C ASN A 173 -15.95 19.68 -8.17
N GLY A 174 -16.88 18.92 -7.59
CA GLY A 174 -18.29 18.90 -8.01
C GLY A 174 -18.60 17.96 -9.17
N ASP A 175 -17.67 17.08 -9.54
CA ASP A 175 -17.89 16.10 -10.61
C ASP A 175 -18.62 14.85 -10.08
N ASN A 176 -19.90 14.70 -10.48
CA ASN A 176 -20.73 13.55 -10.13
C ASN A 176 -20.21 12.23 -10.69
N MET A 177 -19.60 12.22 -11.88
CA MET A 177 -19.02 10.99 -12.45
C MET A 177 -17.78 10.57 -11.67
N LEU A 178 -16.98 11.55 -11.23
CA LEU A 178 -15.82 11.29 -10.38
C LEU A 178 -16.25 10.76 -9.00
N LEU A 179 -17.31 11.32 -8.40
CA LEU A 179 -17.88 10.80 -7.15
C LEU A 179 -18.32 9.33 -7.32
N ALA A 180 -19.12 9.03 -8.34
CA ALA A 180 -19.58 7.66 -8.59
C ALA A 180 -18.41 6.69 -8.81
N THR A 181 -17.38 7.12 -9.54
CA THR A 181 -16.16 6.31 -9.75
C THR A 181 -15.42 6.08 -8.44
N ALA A 182 -15.27 7.12 -7.61
CA ALA A 182 -14.61 7.00 -6.31
C ALA A 182 -15.36 6.05 -5.38
N GLU A 183 -16.69 6.16 -5.30
CA GLU A 183 -17.55 5.28 -4.50
C GLU A 183 -17.44 3.82 -4.91
N LEU A 184 -17.47 3.52 -6.22
CA LEU A 184 -17.29 2.15 -6.74
C LEU A 184 -15.87 1.62 -6.47
N SER A 185 -14.87 2.50 -6.52
CA SER A 185 -13.47 2.11 -6.34
C SER A 185 -13.11 1.79 -4.88
N LEU A 186 -13.85 2.33 -3.90
CA LEU A 186 -13.56 2.14 -2.47
C LEU A 186 -13.49 0.67 -2.07
N GLU A 187 -14.49 -0.11 -2.47
CA GLU A 187 -14.55 -1.55 -2.17
C GLU A 187 -13.42 -2.30 -2.87
N LEU A 188 -13.16 -1.99 -4.14
CA LEU A 188 -12.07 -2.60 -4.91
C LEU A 188 -10.70 -2.34 -4.27
N TYR A 189 -10.44 -1.12 -3.82
CA TYR A 189 -9.18 -0.79 -3.17
C TYR A 189 -9.06 -1.41 -1.77
N GLU A 190 -10.15 -1.48 -1.00
CA GLU A 190 -10.17 -2.17 0.28
C GLU A 190 -9.84 -3.66 0.10
N THR A 191 -10.52 -4.35 -0.83
CA THR A 191 -10.25 -5.75 -1.15
C THR A 191 -8.83 -5.95 -1.67
N ALA A 192 -8.30 -5.03 -2.48
CA ALA A 192 -6.92 -5.12 -2.96
C ALA A 192 -5.90 -5.01 -1.82
N ILE A 193 -6.14 -4.14 -0.83
CA ILE A 193 -5.29 -4.04 0.35
C ILE A 193 -5.39 -5.31 1.20
N GLU A 194 -6.59 -5.85 1.39
CA GLU A 194 -6.80 -7.12 2.11
C GLU A 194 -6.06 -8.27 1.48
N ARG A 195 -6.31 -8.47 0.20
CA ARG A 195 -5.67 -9.52 -0.59
C ARG A 195 -4.16 -9.41 -0.56
N TYR A 196 -3.61 -8.19 -0.65
CA TYR A 196 -2.16 -7.99 -0.57
C TYR A 196 -1.60 -8.43 0.78
N PHE A 197 -2.29 -8.14 1.90
CA PHE A 197 -1.85 -8.58 3.23
C PHE A 197 -1.93 -10.10 3.37
N GLU A 198 -3.02 -10.72 2.90
CA GLU A 198 -3.21 -12.16 2.93
C GLU A 198 -2.15 -12.91 2.09
N GLU A 199 -1.98 -12.51 0.82
CA GLU A 199 -1.03 -13.15 -0.11
C GLU A 199 0.44 -12.98 0.29
N ASN A 200 0.74 -11.98 1.11
CA ASN A 200 2.09 -11.66 1.56
C ASN A 200 2.25 -11.82 3.08
N GLY A 201 1.35 -12.53 3.77
CA GLY A 201 1.48 -12.95 5.17
C GLY A 201 1.76 -11.81 6.17
N PHE A 202 0.98 -10.73 6.11
CA PHE A 202 1.07 -9.55 6.99
C PHE A 202 -0.12 -9.39 7.94
#